data_AF-A0A4Z2B380-F1
#
_entry.id   AF-A0A4Z2B380-F1
#
_cell.length_a   1.000
_cell.length_b   1.000
_cell.length_c   1.000
_cell.angle_alpha   90.00
_cell.angle_beta   90.00
_cell.angle_gamma   90.00
#
_symmetry.space_group_name_H-M   'P 1'
#
loop_
_entity.id
_entity.type
_entity.pdbx_description
1 polymer ?
#
loop_
_entity_poly.entity_id
_entity_poly.type
_entity_poly.pdbx_seq_one_letter_code
_entity_poly.pdbx_strand_id
1 'polypeptide(L)'
;MWTARTTESYLTVSGHFIDKNWQMQSCNLATIHVAVQHTADDIAELLTKITDEGGITNKIHAVVTDSGANMVSAVRKTCWKHIPCFSHTLNLTVKDSIKACTSPESSLEKCSAIVRFFHHSTRATDKLKEVQNQLNLPQHKLIHAVDTRWNSVLYMIDRLYEQQEAITTALCLLGRTNMCLSGEEWSHIKQAIDVLRPFEEATKEVSAEQYVTVSKVKPLVSLLQQATTSAAQSNSLASQLAAQCKRRFQNIEHNHTLAASTFLDIRFKNIVFCDSTNVEMIKARLITEMQALPCAETPSTRHEAAASTSTATQGSPAGCSSSKGLWREFDSRVVAFQSKRTANTDAHIEIRRYMEEKLEVRGHTANQVKTSPMTGSSCSQTLTGGSGIQTPAGILQHEG
;
A
#
# COMPACT_ATOMS: atom_id res chain seq x y z
N MET A 1 -17.02 -4.50 2.76
CA MET A 1 -18.20 -5.06 3.44
C MET A 1 -17.71 -6.10 4.43
N TRP A 2 -18.33 -6.19 5.61
CA TRP A 2 -17.95 -7.14 6.64
C TRP A 2 -19.18 -7.62 7.39
N THR A 3 -19.09 -8.81 7.96
CA THR A 3 -20.19 -9.41 8.74
C THR A 3 -19.80 -9.38 10.21
N ALA A 4 -20.64 -8.78 11.03
CA ALA A 4 -20.47 -8.73 12.47
C ALA A 4 -20.65 -10.11 13.10
N ARG A 5 -20.21 -10.29 14.35
CA ARG A 5 -20.44 -11.53 15.11
C ARG A 5 -21.93 -11.81 15.34
N THR A 6 -22.75 -10.76 15.31
CA THR A 6 -24.22 -10.83 15.34
C THR A 6 -24.82 -11.33 14.02
N THR A 7 -23.99 -11.72 13.04
CA THR A 7 -24.36 -12.17 11.68
C THR A 7 -24.98 -11.09 10.79
N GLU A 8 -24.94 -9.84 11.23
CA GLU A 8 -25.38 -8.68 10.48
C GLU A 8 -24.29 -8.18 9.53
N SER A 9 -24.69 -7.75 8.33
CA SER A 9 -23.77 -7.24 7.32
C SER A 9 -23.67 -5.72 7.37
N TYR A 10 -22.44 -5.19 7.29
CA TYR A 10 -22.16 -3.77 7.30
C TYR A 10 -21.32 -3.37 6.09
N LEU A 11 -21.67 -2.22 5.51
CA LEU A 11 -20.85 -1.51 4.54
C LEU A 11 -20.19 -0.32 5.23
N THR A 12 -18.87 -0.34 5.29
CA THR A 12 -18.07 0.82 5.68
C THR A 12 -17.40 1.39 4.44
N VAL A 13 -17.51 2.71 4.26
CA VAL A 13 -16.90 3.46 3.16
C VAL A 13 -15.97 4.50 3.76
N SER A 14 -14.69 4.41 3.44
CA SER A 14 -13.67 5.40 3.83
C SER A 14 -13.20 6.19 2.61
N GLY A 15 -13.00 7.50 2.81
CA GLY A 15 -12.39 8.40 1.85
C GLY A 15 -10.91 8.59 2.16
N HIS A 16 -10.07 8.52 1.13
CA HIS A 16 -8.64 8.79 1.24
C HIS A 16 -8.23 9.86 0.22
N PHE A 17 -7.57 10.92 0.67
CA PHE A 17 -7.17 12.04 -0.19
C PHE A 17 -5.91 12.72 0.34
N ILE A 18 -5.32 13.59 -0.47
CA ILE A 18 -4.17 14.41 -0.10
C ILE A 18 -4.70 15.83 0.12
N ASP A 19 -4.38 16.43 1.27
CA ASP A 19 -4.77 17.80 1.59
C ASP A 19 -3.80 18.84 0.99
N LYS A 20 -4.12 20.12 1.22
CA LYS A 20 -3.30 21.26 0.76
C LYS A 20 -1.87 21.29 1.32
N ASN A 21 -1.61 20.58 2.42
CA ASN A 21 -0.31 20.47 3.06
C ASN A 21 0.45 19.22 2.58
N TRP A 22 -0.04 18.58 1.51
CA TRP A 22 0.50 17.32 0.98
C TRP A 22 0.48 16.18 2.01
N GLN A 23 -0.45 16.23 2.97
CA GLN A 23 -0.64 15.16 3.94
C GLN A 23 -1.78 14.25 3.50
N MET A 24 -1.58 12.93 3.66
CA MET A 24 -2.66 11.98 3.43
C MET A 24 -3.68 12.08 4.56
N GLN A 25 -4.94 12.20 4.17
CA GLN A 25 -6.08 12.19 5.06
C GLN A 25 -6.89 10.92 4.83
N SER A 26 -7.49 10.42 5.92
CA SER A 26 -8.40 9.27 5.92
C SER A 26 -9.62 9.65 6.73
N CYS A 27 -10.81 9.51 6.15
CA CYS A 27 -12.06 9.78 6.85
C CYS A 27 -13.06 8.63 6.64
N ASN A 28 -13.81 8.29 7.68
CA ASN A 28 -14.96 7.41 7.54
C ASN A 28 -16.13 8.24 6.97
N LEU A 29 -16.58 7.89 5.76
CA LEU A 29 -17.71 8.56 5.12
C LEU A 29 -19.03 8.00 5.64
N ALA A 30 -19.13 6.68 5.77
CA ALA A 30 -20.31 6.03 6.32
C ALA A 30 -20.00 4.62 6.81
N THR A 31 -20.71 4.20 7.87
CA THR A 31 -20.86 2.79 8.25
C THR A 31 -22.35 2.49 8.32
N ILE A 32 -22.84 1.66 7.41
CA ILE A 32 -24.26 1.41 7.20
C ILE A 32 -24.56 -0.07 7.39
N HIS A 33 -25.58 -0.37 8.18
CA HIS A 33 -26.14 -1.71 8.25
C HIS A 33 -26.89 -2.03 6.95
N VAL A 34 -26.50 -3.11 6.28
CA VAL A 34 -27.08 -3.53 5.00
C VAL A 34 -28.07 -4.65 5.26
N ALA A 35 -29.33 -4.28 5.49
CA ALA A 35 -30.41 -5.20 5.87
C ALA A 35 -31.03 -5.99 4.69
N VAL A 36 -30.74 -5.61 3.45
CA VAL A 36 -31.33 -6.19 2.22
C VAL A 36 -30.30 -7.01 1.45
N GLN A 37 -30.75 -7.80 0.46
CA GLN A 37 -29.88 -8.58 -0.42
C GLN A 37 -28.74 -7.72 -0.96
N HIS A 38 -27.51 -8.21 -0.87
CA HIS A 38 -26.30 -7.51 -1.27
C HIS A 38 -26.14 -7.47 -2.80
N THR A 39 -27.17 -7.04 -3.55
CA THR A 39 -27.10 -6.98 -5.00
C THR A 39 -26.14 -5.87 -5.43
N ALA A 40 -25.63 -5.98 -6.66
CA ALA A 40 -24.75 -4.95 -7.21
C ALA A 40 -25.44 -3.60 -7.37
N ASP A 41 -26.75 -3.60 -7.62
CA ASP A 41 -27.56 -2.38 -7.80
C ASP A 41 -27.73 -1.64 -6.46
N ASP A 42 -28.11 -2.36 -5.40
CA ASP A 42 -28.29 -1.77 -4.07
C ASP A 42 -26.98 -1.16 -3.55
N ILE A 43 -25.86 -1.84 -3.76
CA ILE A 43 -24.54 -1.34 -3.36
C ILE A 43 -24.16 -0.10 -4.18
N ALA A 44 -24.44 -0.06 -5.49
CA ALA A 44 -24.13 1.09 -6.33
C ALA A 44 -24.95 2.32 -5.95
N GLU A 45 -26.24 2.14 -5.66
CA GLU A 45 -27.12 3.20 -5.18
C GLU A 45 -26.64 3.74 -3.83
N LEU A 46 -26.29 2.85 -2.90
CA LEU A 46 -25.79 3.23 -1.58
C LEU A 46 -24.47 4.02 -1.67
N LEU A 47 -23.52 3.55 -2.51
CA LEU A 47 -22.27 4.25 -2.74
C LEU A 47 -22.50 5.65 -3.32
N THR A 48 -23.38 5.77 -4.31
CA THR A 48 -23.73 7.05 -4.96
C THR A 48 -24.36 8.01 -3.95
N LYS A 49 -25.31 7.52 -3.15
CA LYS A 49 -25.94 8.31 -2.08
C LYS A 49 -24.92 8.85 -1.08
N ILE A 50 -24.02 8.00 -0.58
CA ILE A 50 -22.97 8.41 0.37
C ILE A 50 -22.08 9.51 -0.24
N THR A 51 -21.67 9.36 -1.51
CA THR A 51 -20.81 10.33 -2.17
C THR A 51 -21.53 11.62 -2.54
N ASP A 52 -22.83 11.55 -2.83
CA ASP A 52 -23.67 12.71 -3.12
C ASP A 52 -23.91 13.55 -1.86
N GLU A 53 -24.23 12.91 -0.74
CA GLU A 53 -24.34 13.55 0.58
C GLU A 53 -23.01 14.25 0.97
N GLY A 54 -21.88 13.65 0.61
CA GLY A 54 -20.55 14.24 0.81
C GLY A 54 -20.16 15.31 -0.22
N GLY A 55 -20.91 15.49 -1.32
CA GLY A 55 -20.54 16.39 -2.42
C GLY A 55 -19.24 16.00 -3.14
N ILE A 56 -18.92 14.71 -3.17
CA ILE A 56 -17.66 14.16 -3.69
C ILE A 56 -17.81 13.18 -4.85
N THR A 57 -19.03 12.90 -5.32
CA THR A 57 -19.31 11.93 -6.41
C THR A 57 -18.44 12.15 -7.65
N ASN A 58 -18.26 13.41 -8.06
CA ASN A 58 -17.43 13.77 -9.22
C ASN A 58 -15.93 13.88 -8.92
N LYS A 59 -15.51 13.60 -7.68
CA LYS A 59 -14.12 13.66 -7.22
C LYS A 59 -13.53 12.27 -6.98
N ILE A 60 -14.31 11.21 -7.17
CA ILE A 60 -13.86 9.83 -6.98
C ILE A 60 -12.93 9.42 -8.13
N HIS A 61 -11.66 9.21 -7.81
CA HIS A 61 -10.65 8.78 -8.78
C HIS A 61 -10.58 7.26 -8.93
N ALA A 62 -10.75 6.54 -7.82
CA ALA A 62 -10.77 5.09 -7.79
C ALA A 62 -11.46 4.58 -6.52
N VAL A 63 -11.98 3.35 -6.58
CA VAL A 63 -12.56 2.64 -5.45
C VAL A 63 -11.85 1.31 -5.26
N VAL A 64 -11.39 1.05 -4.03
CA VAL A 64 -10.70 -0.17 -3.65
C VAL A 64 -11.66 -1.11 -2.91
N THR A 65 -11.78 -2.36 -3.36
CA THR A 65 -12.65 -3.36 -2.70
C THR A 65 -11.98 -4.74 -2.66
N ASP A 66 -12.51 -5.67 -1.86
CA ASP A 66 -12.09 -7.09 -1.80
C ASP A 66 -12.32 -7.88 -3.10
N SER A 67 -12.89 -7.23 -4.14
CA SER A 67 -13.21 -7.85 -5.43
C SER A 67 -14.30 -8.92 -5.37
N GLY A 68 -15.15 -8.90 -4.32
CA GLY A 68 -16.39 -9.66 -4.32
C GLY A 68 -17.25 -9.30 -5.55
N ALA A 69 -17.85 -10.30 -6.19
CA ALA A 69 -18.52 -10.13 -7.49
C ALA A 69 -19.53 -8.97 -7.51
N ASN A 70 -20.34 -8.85 -6.45
CA ASN A 70 -21.32 -7.77 -6.31
C ASN A 70 -20.66 -6.41 -6.10
N MET A 71 -19.56 -6.33 -5.32
CA MET A 71 -18.79 -5.09 -5.14
C MET A 71 -18.17 -4.61 -6.46
N VAL A 72 -17.58 -5.52 -7.25
CA VAL A 72 -16.98 -5.18 -8.55
C VAL A 72 -18.06 -4.68 -9.51
N SER A 73 -19.19 -5.38 -9.58
CA SER A 73 -20.32 -5.00 -10.42
C SER A 73 -20.89 -3.64 -10.01
N ALA A 74 -21.04 -3.40 -8.70
CA ALA A 74 -21.53 -2.13 -8.17
C ALA A 74 -20.63 -0.95 -8.54
N VAL A 75 -19.31 -1.06 -8.33
CA VAL A 75 -18.35 0.00 -8.68
C VAL A 75 -18.32 0.26 -10.19
N ARG A 76 -18.54 -0.76 -11.03
CA ARG A 76 -18.64 -0.57 -12.47
C ARG A 76 -19.91 0.20 -12.86
N LYS A 77 -21.03 -0.03 -12.18
CA LYS A 77 -22.30 0.68 -12.40
C LYS A 77 -22.20 2.17 -12.06
N THR A 78 -21.34 2.56 -11.12
CA THR A 78 -21.07 3.98 -10.82
C THR A 78 -20.10 4.64 -11.80
N CYS A 79 -19.61 3.91 -12.81
CA CYS A 79 -18.58 4.35 -13.76
C CYS A 79 -17.24 4.76 -13.12
N TRP A 80 -17.01 4.42 -11.85
CA TRP A 80 -15.75 4.68 -11.18
C TRP A 80 -14.70 3.60 -11.51
N LYS A 81 -13.42 3.97 -11.41
CA LYS A 81 -12.33 3.01 -11.58
C LYS A 81 -12.27 2.07 -10.37
N HIS A 82 -12.47 0.77 -10.61
CA HIS A 82 -12.26 -0.26 -9.60
C HIS A 82 -10.79 -0.67 -9.51
N ILE A 83 -10.27 -0.79 -8.29
CA ILE A 83 -8.95 -1.37 -7.99
C ILE A 83 -9.15 -2.52 -7.00
N PRO A 84 -8.64 -3.73 -7.29
CA PRO A 84 -8.71 -4.83 -6.35
C PRO A 84 -7.81 -4.58 -5.13
N CYS A 85 -8.30 -4.91 -3.94
CA CYS A 85 -7.52 -4.82 -2.71
C CYS A 85 -6.34 -5.81 -2.77
N PHE A 86 -5.12 -5.28 -2.71
CA PHE A 86 -3.90 -6.08 -2.74
C PHE A 86 -3.84 -7.06 -1.57
N SER A 87 -4.05 -6.60 -0.33
CA SER A 87 -3.98 -7.45 0.87
C SER A 87 -5.00 -8.58 0.85
N HIS A 88 -6.21 -8.31 0.36
CA HIS A 88 -7.23 -9.35 0.19
C HIS A 88 -6.80 -10.37 -0.88
N THR A 89 -6.30 -9.88 -2.02
CA THR A 89 -5.83 -10.73 -3.12
C THR A 89 -4.65 -11.61 -2.65
N LEU A 90 -3.71 -11.05 -1.90
CA LEU A 90 -2.57 -11.76 -1.31
C LEU A 90 -3.03 -12.85 -0.33
N ASN A 91 -4.00 -12.52 0.54
CA ASN A 91 -4.61 -13.49 1.43
C ASN A 91 -5.27 -14.66 0.67
N LEU A 92 -5.99 -14.39 -0.42
CA LEU A 92 -6.56 -15.45 -1.27
C LEU A 92 -5.47 -16.29 -1.95
N THR A 93 -4.41 -15.65 -2.47
CA THR A 93 -3.25 -16.35 -3.06
C THR A 93 -2.71 -17.39 -2.09
N VAL A 94 -2.43 -17.00 -0.84
CA VAL A 94 -1.83 -17.91 0.13
C VAL A 94 -2.83 -18.97 0.59
N LYS A 95 -4.08 -18.60 0.88
CA LYS A 95 -5.11 -19.57 1.31
C LYS A 95 -5.36 -20.64 0.26
N ASP A 96 -5.50 -20.25 -1.01
CA ASP A 96 -5.75 -21.20 -2.09
C ASP A 96 -4.55 -22.13 -2.30
N SER A 97 -3.32 -21.62 -2.19
CA SER A 97 -2.11 -22.43 -2.29
C SER A 97 -1.97 -23.41 -1.13
N ILE A 98 -2.22 -22.98 0.12
CA ILE A 98 -2.21 -23.88 1.29
C ILE A 98 -3.29 -24.95 1.11
N LYS A 99 -4.51 -24.57 0.73
CA LYS A 99 -5.62 -25.49 0.53
C LYS A 99 -5.31 -26.53 -0.57
N ALA A 100 -4.67 -26.12 -1.66
CA ALA A 100 -4.27 -27.03 -2.74
C ALA A 100 -3.20 -28.05 -2.29
N CYS A 101 -2.39 -27.71 -1.29
CA CYS A 101 -1.36 -28.59 -0.72
C CYS A 101 -1.82 -29.35 0.53
N THR A 102 -3.01 -29.07 1.06
CA THR A 102 -3.51 -29.68 2.28
C THR A 102 -4.36 -30.90 1.93
N SER A 103 -3.85 -32.08 2.26
CA SER A 103 -4.62 -33.33 2.32
C SER A 103 -4.82 -33.74 3.79
N PRO A 104 -5.77 -34.66 4.10
CA PRO A 104 -5.94 -35.18 5.46
C PRO A 104 -4.67 -35.77 6.07
N GLU A 105 -3.75 -36.24 5.23
CA GLU A 105 -2.47 -36.85 5.63
C GLU A 105 -1.30 -35.85 5.60
N SER A 106 -1.54 -34.60 5.22
CA SER A 106 -0.50 -33.58 5.10
C SER A 106 0.10 -33.21 6.47
N SER A 107 1.37 -32.81 6.45
CA SER A 107 2.08 -32.35 7.66
C SER A 107 1.38 -31.15 8.33
N LEU A 108 0.72 -30.29 7.56
CA LEU A 108 -0.04 -29.16 8.08
C LEU A 108 -1.24 -29.60 8.93
N GLU A 109 -1.98 -30.64 8.52
CA GLU A 109 -3.15 -31.06 9.30
C GLU A 109 -2.76 -31.89 10.53
N LYS A 110 -1.65 -32.62 10.45
CA LYS A 110 -1.02 -33.22 11.65
C LYS A 110 -0.59 -32.14 12.65
N CYS A 111 0.02 -31.05 12.19
CA CYS A 111 0.31 -29.88 13.02
C CYS A 111 -0.95 -29.34 13.73
N SER A 112 -2.03 -29.13 12.98
CA SER A 112 -3.32 -28.72 13.55
C SER A 112 -3.82 -29.69 14.62
N ALA A 113 -3.74 -31.01 14.37
CA ALA A 113 -4.16 -32.04 15.31
C ALA A 113 -3.34 -32.04 16.61
N ILE A 114 -2.02 -31.86 16.53
CA ILE A 114 -1.13 -31.74 17.69
C ILE A 114 -1.54 -30.52 18.53
N VAL A 115 -1.69 -29.35 17.90
CA VAL A 115 -2.09 -28.13 18.61
C VAL A 115 -3.43 -28.29 19.29
N ARG A 116 -4.43 -28.86 18.59
CA ARG A 116 -5.74 -29.16 19.16
C ARG A 116 -5.62 -30.07 20.38
N PHE A 117 -4.82 -31.13 20.31
CA PHE A 117 -4.63 -32.06 21.44
C PHE A 117 -4.10 -31.35 22.70
N PHE A 118 -3.04 -30.55 22.57
CA PHE A 118 -2.49 -29.82 23.70
C PHE A 118 -3.50 -28.79 24.25
N HIS A 119 -4.22 -28.10 23.38
CA HIS A 119 -5.19 -27.07 23.79
C HIS A 119 -6.42 -27.65 24.52
N HIS A 120 -6.84 -28.88 24.20
CA HIS A 120 -7.98 -29.54 24.84
C HIS A 120 -7.61 -30.29 26.13
N SER A 121 -6.32 -30.57 26.35
CA SER A 121 -5.87 -31.38 27.49
C SER A 121 -4.98 -30.54 28.43
N THR A 122 -5.53 -30.20 29.59
CA THR A 122 -4.78 -29.53 30.67
C THR A 122 -3.56 -30.34 31.07
N ARG A 123 -3.72 -31.65 31.26
CA ARG A 123 -2.62 -32.58 31.55
C ARG A 123 -1.52 -32.55 30.48
N ALA A 124 -1.89 -32.52 29.20
CA ALA A 124 -0.91 -32.46 28.12
C ALA A 124 -0.18 -31.10 28.10
N THR A 125 -0.91 -30.01 28.30
CA THR A 125 -0.34 -28.65 28.40
C THR A 125 0.64 -28.54 29.57
N ASP A 126 0.28 -29.06 30.74
CA ASP A 126 1.16 -29.01 31.91
C ASP A 126 2.40 -29.88 31.71
N LYS A 127 2.25 -31.05 31.05
CA LYS A 127 3.40 -31.88 30.69
C LYS A 127 4.31 -31.18 29.66
N LEU A 128 3.76 -30.48 28.68
CA LEU A 128 4.54 -29.69 27.73
C LEU A 128 5.38 -28.63 28.45
N LYS A 129 4.78 -27.90 29.40
CA LYS A 129 5.51 -26.90 30.21
C LYS A 129 6.61 -27.53 31.06
N GLU A 130 6.34 -28.69 31.66
CA GLU A 130 7.34 -29.44 32.44
C GLU A 130 8.55 -29.81 31.56
N VAL A 131 8.30 -30.32 30.36
CA VAL A 131 9.34 -30.68 29.39
C VAL A 131 10.08 -29.45 28.87
N GLN A 132 9.39 -28.35 28.57
CA GLN A 132 10.02 -27.08 28.18
C GLN A 132 11.00 -26.61 29.25
N ASN A 133 10.64 -26.72 30.53
CA ASN A 133 11.54 -26.40 31.65
C ASN A 133 12.75 -27.32 31.73
N GLN A 134 12.54 -28.63 31.57
CA GLN A 134 13.64 -29.61 31.60
C GLN A 134 14.66 -29.40 30.47
N LEU A 135 14.19 -28.95 29.30
CA LEU A 135 15.03 -28.66 28.14
C LEU A 135 15.58 -27.22 28.13
N ASN A 136 15.28 -26.41 29.15
CA ASN A 136 15.63 -24.98 29.21
C ASN A 136 15.13 -24.17 27.98
N LEU A 137 13.97 -24.55 27.43
CA LEU A 137 13.33 -23.87 26.32
C LEU A 137 12.36 -22.79 26.82
N PRO A 138 12.10 -21.73 26.02
CA PRO A 138 11.07 -20.76 26.33
C PRO A 138 9.70 -21.45 26.49
N GLN A 139 9.00 -21.15 27.59
CA GLN A 139 7.67 -21.70 27.89
C GLN A 139 6.58 -21.01 27.05
N HIS A 140 6.56 -21.32 25.75
CA HIS A 140 5.55 -20.78 24.85
C HIS A 140 4.34 -21.71 24.74
N LYS A 141 3.14 -21.13 24.80
CA LYS A 141 1.91 -21.84 24.44
C LYS A 141 1.85 -22.06 22.93
N LEU A 142 1.29 -23.19 22.52
CA LEU A 142 1.01 -23.45 21.11
C LEU A 142 -0.09 -22.52 20.59
N ILE A 143 0.02 -22.13 19.32
CA ILE A 143 -0.88 -21.17 18.68
C ILE A 143 -1.85 -21.94 17.78
N HIS A 144 -3.16 -21.71 17.94
CA HIS A 144 -4.17 -22.30 17.07
C HIS A 144 -4.33 -21.47 15.79
N ALA A 145 -4.36 -22.13 14.63
CA ALA A 145 -4.68 -21.46 13.37
C ALA A 145 -6.16 -21.04 13.34
N VAL A 146 -6.45 -19.84 12.86
CA VAL A 146 -7.82 -19.32 12.73
C VAL A 146 -8.11 -19.13 11.25
N ASP A 147 -9.17 -19.75 10.76
CA ASP A 147 -9.51 -19.82 9.32
C ASP A 147 -9.64 -18.45 8.64
N THR A 148 -9.92 -17.39 9.39
CA THR A 148 -10.17 -16.06 8.83
C THR A 148 -8.90 -15.39 8.30
N ARG A 149 -7.70 -15.66 8.84
CA ARG A 149 -6.44 -15.02 8.41
C ARG A 149 -5.33 -16.05 8.21
N TRP A 150 -4.77 -16.11 7.00
CA TRP A 150 -3.75 -17.09 6.64
C TRP A 150 -2.49 -17.02 7.51
N ASN A 151 -2.12 -15.83 8.01
CA ASN A 151 -0.97 -15.62 8.91
C ASN A 151 -1.00 -16.53 10.14
N SER A 152 -2.19 -16.85 10.64
CA SER A 152 -2.35 -17.73 11.80
C SER A 152 -1.82 -19.14 11.55
N VAL A 153 -1.88 -19.63 10.30
CA VAL A 153 -1.29 -20.91 9.90
C VAL A 153 0.22 -20.85 10.01
N LEU A 154 0.85 -19.77 9.50
CA LEU A 154 2.29 -19.56 9.62
C LEU A 154 2.73 -19.50 11.09
N TYR A 155 2.03 -18.71 11.92
CA TYR A 155 2.38 -18.60 13.34
C TYR A 155 2.22 -19.91 14.11
N MET A 156 1.21 -20.71 13.75
CA MET A 156 1.04 -22.06 14.30
C MET A 156 2.24 -22.95 13.98
N ILE A 157 2.62 -23.05 12.70
CA ILE A 157 3.70 -23.96 12.28
C ILE A 157 5.07 -23.47 12.72
N ASP A 158 5.30 -22.15 12.75
CA ASP A 158 6.54 -21.54 13.23
C ASP A 158 6.73 -21.82 14.74
N ARG A 159 5.65 -21.68 15.53
CA ARG A 159 5.68 -22.02 16.97
C ARG A 159 5.89 -23.51 17.21
N LEU A 160 5.23 -24.37 16.43
CA LEU A 160 5.41 -25.82 16.53
C LEU A 160 6.85 -26.22 16.21
N TYR A 161 7.44 -25.64 15.17
CA TYR A 161 8.81 -25.91 14.77
C TYR A 161 9.81 -25.45 15.83
N GLU A 162 9.63 -24.26 16.40
CA GLU A 162 10.44 -23.77 17.52
C GLU A 162 10.40 -24.71 18.74
N GLN A 163 9.26 -25.33 19.00
CA GLN A 163 9.03 -26.19 20.16
C GLN A 163 9.11 -27.69 19.83
N GLN A 164 9.68 -28.05 18.67
CA GLN A 164 9.69 -29.41 18.12
C GLN A 164 10.20 -30.46 19.12
N GLU A 165 11.32 -30.17 19.81
CA GLU A 165 11.95 -31.11 20.76
C GLU A 165 11.06 -31.35 21.99
N ALA A 166 10.50 -30.27 22.56
CA ALA A 166 9.61 -30.34 23.71
C ALA A 166 8.30 -31.06 23.36
N ILE A 167 7.72 -30.77 22.19
CA ILE A 167 6.49 -31.40 21.71
C ILE A 167 6.71 -32.90 21.51
N THR A 168 7.78 -33.29 20.81
CA THR A 168 8.08 -34.70 20.53
C THR A 168 8.28 -35.48 21.83
N THR A 169 9.04 -34.92 22.77
CA THR A 169 9.28 -35.53 24.08
C THR A 169 7.99 -35.64 24.89
N ALA A 170 7.19 -34.57 24.94
CA ALA A 170 5.92 -34.57 25.66
C ALA A 170 4.93 -35.61 25.09
N LEU A 171 4.82 -35.72 23.76
CA LEU A 171 3.96 -36.71 23.10
C LEU A 171 4.42 -38.14 23.43
N CYS A 172 5.73 -38.41 23.41
CA CYS A 172 6.28 -39.71 23.81
C CYS A 172 5.96 -40.06 25.27
N LEU A 173 6.17 -39.12 26.21
CA LEU A 173 5.89 -39.31 27.63
C LEU A 173 4.38 -39.48 27.93
N LEU A 174 3.51 -38.94 27.09
CA LEU A 174 2.05 -39.10 27.18
C LEU A 174 1.54 -40.36 26.46
N GLY A 175 2.42 -41.16 25.85
CA GLY A 175 2.04 -42.37 25.09
C GLY A 175 1.30 -42.07 23.78
N ARG A 176 1.49 -40.88 23.19
CA ARG A 176 0.87 -40.41 21.93
C ARG A 176 1.86 -40.40 20.77
N THR A 177 2.67 -41.45 20.66
CA THR A 177 3.70 -41.57 19.61
C THR A 177 3.12 -41.58 18.19
N ASN A 178 1.87 -41.97 18.02
CA ASN A 178 1.14 -41.92 16.76
C ASN A 178 0.89 -40.49 16.24
N MET A 179 1.00 -39.47 17.09
CA MET A 179 0.89 -38.06 16.71
C MET A 179 2.24 -37.40 16.43
N CYS A 180 3.35 -38.10 16.65
CA CYS A 180 4.68 -37.55 16.41
C CYS A 180 4.90 -37.36 14.90
N LEU A 181 5.45 -36.20 14.55
CA LEU A 181 5.88 -35.89 13.19
C LEU A 181 7.25 -36.53 12.91
N SER A 182 7.43 -37.07 11.71
CA SER A 182 8.71 -37.61 11.26
C SER A 182 9.72 -36.50 10.95
N GLY A 183 11.01 -36.84 10.86
CA GLY A 183 12.05 -35.87 10.48
C GLY A 183 11.82 -35.26 9.09
N GLU A 184 11.26 -36.05 8.16
CA GLU A 184 10.87 -35.56 6.83
C GLU A 184 9.71 -34.56 6.91
N GLU A 185 8.71 -34.83 7.75
CA GLU A 185 7.59 -33.91 7.97
C GLU A 185 8.03 -32.59 8.60
N TRP A 186 8.96 -32.64 9.55
CA TRP A 186 9.59 -31.43 10.12
C TRP A 186 10.36 -30.63 9.07
N SER A 187 11.06 -31.31 8.15
CA SER A 187 11.70 -30.66 6.99
C SER A 187 10.68 -29.97 6.09
N HIS A 188 9.56 -30.63 5.77
CA HIS A 188 8.48 -30.02 4.99
C HIS A 188 7.86 -28.80 5.70
N ILE A 189 7.67 -28.86 7.01
CA ILE A 189 7.17 -27.73 7.82
C ILE A 189 8.16 -26.56 7.74
N LYS A 190 9.45 -26.82 7.89
CA LYS A 190 10.49 -25.79 7.78
C LYS A 190 10.48 -25.11 6.41
N GLN A 191 10.41 -25.90 5.34
CA GLN A 191 10.32 -25.37 3.99
C GLN A 191 9.03 -24.55 3.77
N ALA A 192 7.90 -24.97 4.35
CA ALA A 192 6.66 -24.19 4.30
C ALA A 192 6.79 -22.85 5.04
N ILE A 193 7.42 -22.84 6.22
CA ILE A 193 7.72 -21.60 6.97
C ILE A 193 8.54 -20.64 6.11
N ASP A 194 9.62 -21.12 5.49
CA ASP A 194 10.55 -20.29 4.72
C ASP A 194 9.89 -19.70 3.47
N VAL A 195 9.00 -20.44 2.83
CA VAL A 195 8.25 -19.98 1.64
C VAL A 195 7.10 -19.04 1.98
N LEU A 196 6.45 -19.21 3.14
CA LEU A 196 5.34 -18.36 3.58
C LEU A 196 5.81 -17.04 4.22
N ARG A 197 7.03 -17.00 4.76
CA ARG A 197 7.59 -15.81 5.42
C ARG A 197 7.61 -14.54 4.56
N PRO A 198 8.05 -14.57 3.28
CA PRO A 198 7.96 -13.40 2.40
C PRO A 198 6.55 -12.84 2.23
N PHE A 199 5.52 -13.69 2.23
CA PHE A 199 4.13 -13.26 2.14
C PHE A 199 3.68 -12.54 3.41
N GLU A 200 4.22 -12.95 4.56
CA GLU A 200 3.88 -12.37 5.86
C GLU A 200 4.52 -10.99 5.99
N GLU A 201 5.77 -10.86 5.57
CA GLU A 201 6.47 -9.59 5.45
C GLU A 201 5.73 -8.63 4.50
N ALA A 202 5.32 -9.11 3.32
CA ALA A 202 4.53 -8.33 2.38
C ALA A 202 3.17 -7.90 2.98
N THR A 203 2.51 -8.78 3.73
CA THR A 203 1.23 -8.48 4.39
C THR A 203 1.41 -7.45 5.50
N LYS A 204 2.46 -7.59 6.33
CA LYS A 204 2.81 -6.62 7.37
C LYS A 204 3.12 -5.26 6.76
N GLU A 205 3.91 -5.22 5.70
CA GLU A 205 4.28 -3.96 5.03
C GLU A 205 3.04 -3.18 4.61
N VAL A 206 2.08 -3.83 3.93
CA VAL A 206 0.87 -3.17 3.45
C VAL A 206 -0.18 -2.92 4.54
N SER A 207 -0.02 -3.53 5.71
CA SER A 207 -0.92 -3.34 6.86
C SER A 207 -0.39 -2.32 7.87
N ALA A 208 0.93 -2.13 7.95
CA ALA A 208 1.60 -1.24 8.89
C ALA A 208 1.63 0.22 8.41
N GLU A 209 1.57 0.44 7.10
CA GLU A 209 1.65 1.79 6.55
C GLU A 209 0.34 2.55 6.71
N GLN A 210 0.40 3.63 7.50
CA GLN A 210 -0.73 4.54 7.66
C GLN A 210 -1.09 5.27 6.35
N TYR A 211 -0.20 5.32 5.35
CA TYR A 211 -0.45 5.99 4.07
C TYR A 211 0.54 5.63 2.93
N VAL A 212 -0.01 5.48 1.71
CA VAL A 212 0.60 5.12 0.40
C VAL A 212 1.29 3.75 0.29
N THR A 213 0.49 2.68 0.22
CA THR A 213 0.98 1.31 -0.06
C THR A 213 1.02 0.95 -1.54
N VAL A 214 0.34 1.72 -2.40
CA VAL A 214 0.07 1.33 -3.79
C VAL A 214 1.33 1.27 -4.66
N SER A 215 2.32 2.13 -4.42
CA SER A 215 3.60 2.11 -5.15
C SER A 215 4.47 0.89 -4.84
N LYS A 216 4.24 0.24 -3.68
CA LYS A 216 4.96 -0.96 -3.27
C LYS A 216 4.36 -2.25 -3.83
N VAL A 217 3.13 -2.21 -4.34
CA VAL A 217 2.41 -3.40 -4.82
C VAL A 217 3.21 -4.15 -5.88
N LYS A 218 3.66 -3.47 -6.94
CA LYS A 218 4.44 -4.11 -8.01
C LYS A 218 5.80 -4.64 -7.52
N PRO A 219 6.63 -3.87 -6.79
CA PRO A 219 7.85 -4.38 -6.18
C PRO A 219 7.61 -5.63 -5.32
N LEU A 220 6.61 -5.61 -4.44
CA LEU A 220 6.26 -6.75 -3.57
C LEU A 220 5.88 -7.98 -4.39
N VAL A 221 5.04 -7.83 -5.42
CA VAL A 221 4.67 -8.94 -6.30
C VAL A 221 5.87 -9.52 -7.02
N SER A 222 6.79 -8.68 -7.49
CA SER A 222 8.03 -9.13 -8.14
C SER A 222 8.91 -9.93 -7.19
N LEU A 223 9.08 -9.45 -5.95
CA LEU A 223 9.85 -10.15 -4.91
C LEU A 223 9.22 -11.48 -4.51
N LEU A 224 7.89 -11.51 -4.35
CA LEU A 224 7.16 -12.74 -4.04
C LEU A 224 7.25 -13.77 -5.17
N GLN A 225 7.13 -13.34 -6.44
CA GLN A 225 7.31 -14.22 -7.59
C GLN A 225 8.73 -14.76 -7.68
N GLN A 226 9.75 -13.94 -7.43
CA GLN A 226 11.14 -14.39 -7.41
C GLN A 226 11.36 -15.42 -6.30
N ALA A 227 10.97 -15.10 -5.05
CA ALA A 227 11.14 -15.99 -3.91
C ALA A 227 10.45 -17.35 -4.10
N THR A 228 9.23 -17.36 -4.64
CA THR A 228 8.48 -18.60 -4.89
C THR A 228 9.02 -19.39 -6.07
N THR A 229 9.45 -18.73 -7.15
CA THR A 229 10.01 -19.42 -8.33
C THR A 229 11.32 -20.11 -7.98
N SER A 230 12.19 -19.47 -7.19
CA SER A 230 13.44 -20.08 -6.73
C SER A 230 13.22 -21.32 -5.87
N ALA A 231 12.14 -21.36 -5.07
CA ALA A 231 11.79 -22.50 -4.23
C ALA A 231 10.88 -23.54 -4.91
N ALA A 232 10.34 -23.25 -6.10
CA ALA A 232 9.33 -24.09 -6.76
C ALA A 232 9.83 -25.48 -7.20
N GLN A 233 11.13 -25.63 -7.43
CA GLN A 233 11.71 -26.91 -7.89
C GLN A 233 11.71 -27.98 -6.80
N SER A 234 11.82 -27.59 -5.53
CA SER A 234 11.92 -28.50 -4.39
C SER A 234 10.67 -28.52 -3.50
N ASN A 235 9.78 -27.54 -3.63
CA ASN A 235 8.62 -27.39 -2.74
C ASN A 235 7.31 -27.20 -3.53
N SER A 236 6.36 -28.12 -3.32
CA SER A 236 5.05 -28.10 -3.96
C SER A 236 4.22 -26.86 -3.59
N LEU A 237 4.30 -26.39 -2.34
CA LEU A 237 3.65 -25.17 -1.88
C LEU A 237 4.24 -23.94 -2.59
N ALA A 238 5.56 -23.88 -2.77
CA ALA A 238 6.21 -22.80 -3.51
C ALA A 238 5.75 -22.76 -4.98
N SER A 239 5.65 -23.93 -5.61
CA SER A 239 5.11 -24.05 -6.98
C SER A 239 3.66 -23.55 -7.08
N GLN A 240 2.80 -23.95 -6.12
CA GLN A 240 1.43 -23.47 -6.07
C GLN A 240 1.34 -21.96 -5.81
N LEU A 241 2.17 -21.42 -4.91
CA LEU A 241 2.22 -19.99 -4.64
C LEU A 241 2.70 -19.20 -5.87
N ALA A 242 3.72 -19.68 -6.57
CA ALA A 242 4.20 -19.06 -7.81
C ALA A 242 3.08 -19.01 -8.87
N ALA A 243 2.36 -20.13 -9.06
CA ALA A 243 1.24 -20.21 -9.99
C ALA A 243 0.09 -19.26 -9.61
N GLN A 244 -0.31 -19.21 -8.33
CA GLN A 244 -1.36 -18.32 -7.86
C GLN A 244 -0.95 -16.84 -7.94
N CYS A 245 0.29 -16.51 -7.56
CA CYS A 245 0.86 -15.16 -7.71
C CYS A 245 0.82 -14.72 -9.18
N LYS A 246 1.29 -15.56 -10.11
CA LYS A 246 1.26 -15.25 -11.54
C LYS A 246 -0.18 -15.01 -12.01
N ARG A 247 -1.10 -15.92 -11.70
CA ARG A 247 -2.50 -15.84 -12.14
C ARG A 247 -3.22 -14.59 -11.60
N ARG A 248 -3.08 -14.29 -10.31
CA ARG A 248 -3.80 -13.20 -9.64
C ARG A 248 -3.20 -11.82 -9.92
N PHE A 249 -1.90 -11.75 -10.24
CA PHE A 249 -1.18 -10.50 -10.41
C PHE A 249 -0.64 -10.23 -11.82
N GLN A 250 -0.96 -11.07 -12.82
CA GLN A 250 -0.50 -10.91 -14.21
C GLN A 250 -0.77 -9.54 -14.84
N ASN A 251 -1.85 -8.86 -14.44
CA ASN A 251 -2.29 -7.61 -15.06
C ASN A 251 -1.93 -6.34 -14.28
N ILE A 252 -1.07 -6.43 -13.26
CA ILE A 252 -0.70 -5.26 -12.45
C ILE A 252 -0.01 -4.19 -13.30
N GLU A 253 0.92 -4.59 -14.18
CA GLU A 253 1.65 -3.64 -15.03
C GLU A 253 0.75 -2.93 -16.05
N HIS A 254 -0.31 -3.61 -16.51
CA HIS A 254 -1.27 -3.04 -17.46
C HIS A 254 -2.25 -2.06 -16.79
N ASN A 255 -2.35 -2.08 -15.45
CA ASN A 255 -3.15 -1.09 -14.73
C ASN A 255 -2.34 0.21 -14.57
N HIS A 256 -2.66 1.21 -15.40
CA HIS A 256 -1.97 2.51 -15.38
C HIS A 256 -1.85 3.12 -13.98
N THR A 257 -2.89 3.02 -13.13
CA THR A 257 -2.81 3.64 -11.79
C THR A 257 -1.77 2.95 -10.91
N LEU A 258 -1.71 1.62 -10.92
CA LEU A 258 -0.70 0.87 -10.15
C LEU A 258 0.70 1.07 -10.72
N ALA A 259 0.81 1.02 -12.04
CA ALA A 259 2.06 1.18 -12.77
C ALA A 259 2.64 2.60 -12.61
N ALA A 260 1.83 3.64 -12.86
CA ALA A 260 2.24 5.03 -12.65
C ALA A 260 2.60 5.30 -11.19
N SER A 261 1.82 4.78 -10.22
CA SER A 261 2.15 4.96 -8.79
C SER A 261 3.50 4.36 -8.42
N THR A 262 3.84 3.20 -9.00
CA THR A 262 5.15 2.56 -8.80
C THR A 262 6.26 3.33 -9.51
N PHE A 263 6.01 3.76 -10.74
CA PHE A 263 6.97 4.50 -11.56
C PHE A 263 7.32 5.86 -10.95
N LEU A 264 6.34 6.56 -10.38
CA LEU A 264 6.50 7.87 -9.72
C LEU A 264 7.11 7.77 -8.31
N ASP A 265 7.37 6.56 -7.81
CA ASP A 265 8.08 6.36 -6.57
C ASP A 265 9.59 6.35 -6.83
N ILE A 266 10.29 7.35 -6.30
CA ILE A 266 11.74 7.54 -6.45
C ILE A 266 12.58 6.38 -5.91
N ARG A 267 11.99 5.47 -5.13
CA ARG A 267 12.68 4.26 -4.63
C ARG A 267 12.69 3.14 -5.68
N PHE A 268 11.77 3.16 -6.64
CA PHE A 268 11.56 2.06 -7.59
C PHE A 268 11.77 2.48 -9.04
N LYS A 269 11.16 3.60 -9.47
CA LYS A 269 11.16 4.07 -10.86
C LYS A 269 10.88 2.93 -11.85
N ASN A 270 11.71 2.78 -12.88
CA ASN A 270 11.60 1.74 -13.90
C ASN A 270 12.24 0.40 -13.53
N ILE A 271 12.96 0.28 -12.40
CA ILE A 271 13.75 -0.93 -12.07
C ILE A 271 12.88 -2.17 -11.92
N VAL A 272 11.67 -1.99 -11.38
CA VAL A 272 10.78 -3.11 -11.02
C VAL A 272 9.93 -3.60 -12.19
N PHE A 273 10.00 -2.95 -13.35
CA PHE A 273 9.23 -3.30 -14.53
C PHE A 273 9.98 -4.31 -15.39
N CYS A 274 9.28 -5.35 -15.83
CA CYS A 274 9.87 -6.38 -16.67
C CYS A 274 9.84 -6.00 -18.16
N ASP A 275 8.85 -5.20 -18.57
CA ASP A 275 8.64 -4.79 -19.96
C ASP A 275 8.96 -3.30 -20.15
N SER A 276 9.95 -3.00 -20.99
CA SER A 276 10.32 -1.63 -21.33
C SER A 276 9.22 -0.90 -22.10
N THR A 277 8.37 -1.63 -22.83
CA THR A 277 7.21 -1.08 -23.56
C THR A 277 6.21 -0.47 -22.60
N ASN A 278 5.93 -1.16 -21.48
CA ASN A 278 5.06 -0.66 -20.42
C ASN A 278 5.61 0.64 -19.83
N VAL A 279 6.92 0.72 -19.61
CA VAL A 279 7.57 1.95 -19.11
C VAL A 279 7.38 3.12 -20.08
N GLU A 280 7.57 2.90 -21.37
CA GLU A 280 7.34 3.96 -22.38
C GLU A 280 5.88 4.37 -22.48
N MET A 281 4.93 3.43 -22.38
CA MET A 281 3.50 3.74 -22.33
C MET A 281 3.13 4.58 -21.10
N ILE A 282 3.69 4.25 -19.93
CA ILE A 282 3.48 5.02 -18.69
C ILE A 282 4.01 6.44 -18.87
N LYS A 283 5.25 6.59 -19.38
CA LYS A 283 5.84 7.92 -19.64
C LYS A 283 4.97 8.74 -20.59
N ALA A 284 4.58 8.16 -21.73
CA ALA A 284 3.75 8.84 -22.72
C ALA A 284 2.43 9.33 -22.10
N ARG A 285 1.78 8.49 -21.29
CA ARG A 285 0.54 8.85 -20.63
C ARG A 285 0.72 9.90 -19.53
N LEU A 286 1.77 9.81 -18.73
CA LEU A 286 2.11 10.84 -17.74
C LEU A 286 2.36 12.19 -18.40
N ILE A 287 3.05 12.20 -19.54
CA ILE A 287 3.26 13.42 -20.33
C ILE A 287 1.93 14.00 -20.79
N THR A 288 1.01 13.18 -21.33
CA THR A 288 -0.33 13.64 -21.70
C THR A 288 -1.11 14.18 -20.51
N GLU A 289 -1.05 13.51 -19.35
CA GLU A 289 -1.72 13.95 -18.12
C GLU A 289 -1.15 15.29 -17.62
N MET A 290 0.18 15.48 -17.66
CA MET A 290 0.84 16.74 -17.31
C MET A 290 0.49 17.87 -18.26
N GLN A 291 0.37 17.59 -19.55
CA GLN A 291 -0.01 18.58 -20.57
C GLN A 291 -1.47 19.03 -20.45
N ALA A 292 -2.34 18.16 -19.91
CA ALA A 292 -3.74 18.48 -19.68
C ALA A 292 -3.98 19.33 -18.42
N LEU A 293 -2.97 19.48 -17.55
CA LEU A 293 -3.06 20.36 -16.39
C LEU A 293 -3.06 21.83 -16.83
N PRO A 294 -3.97 22.67 -16.32
CA PRO A 294 -3.89 24.10 -16.52
C PRO A 294 -2.53 24.60 -16.03
N CYS A 295 -1.81 25.34 -16.88
CA CYS A 295 -0.57 26.00 -16.47
C CYS A 295 -0.91 26.90 -15.28
N ALA A 296 -0.37 26.61 -14.10
CA ALA A 296 -0.66 27.36 -12.89
C ALA A 296 -0.33 28.84 -13.15
N GLU A 297 -1.35 29.70 -13.21
CA GLU A 297 -1.15 31.14 -13.22
C GLU A 297 -0.39 31.49 -11.94
N THR A 298 0.86 31.92 -12.07
CA THR A 298 1.59 32.50 -10.95
C THR A 298 0.83 33.73 -10.46
N PRO A 299 0.70 33.94 -9.13
CA PRO A 299 0.03 35.12 -8.61
C PRO A 299 0.81 36.35 -9.06
N SER A 300 0.23 37.11 -9.99
CA SER A 300 0.73 38.41 -10.40
C SER A 300 0.77 39.30 -9.16
N THR A 301 1.98 39.71 -8.77
CA THR A 301 2.23 40.67 -7.70
C THR A 301 1.52 41.99 -8.02
N ARG A 302 0.28 42.15 -7.53
CA ARG A 302 -0.26 43.49 -7.26
C ARG A 302 0.55 44.04 -6.09
N HIS A 303 1.57 44.84 -6.40
CA HIS A 303 2.14 45.74 -5.41
C HIS A 303 1.05 46.74 -5.00
N GLU A 304 0.48 46.51 -3.82
CA GLU A 304 -0.03 47.56 -2.96
C GLU A 304 1.13 48.50 -2.64
N ALA A 305 1.04 49.75 -3.10
CA ALA A 305 1.88 50.83 -2.61
C ALA A 305 1.04 51.70 -1.68
N ALA A 306 1.11 51.39 -0.39
CA ALA A 306 0.66 52.25 0.68
C ALA A 306 1.58 53.47 0.83
N ALA A 307 0.97 54.57 1.24
CA ALA A 307 1.47 55.92 1.42
C ALA A 307 2.87 56.07 2.06
N SER A 308 3.63 57.07 1.59
CA SER A 308 4.41 57.98 2.44
C SER A 308 4.71 59.30 1.74
N THR A 309 4.44 60.36 2.49
CA THR A 309 4.43 61.79 2.20
C THR A 309 5.80 62.40 1.91
N SER A 310 5.92 63.27 0.91
CA SER A 310 6.57 64.60 1.07
C SER A 310 6.32 65.53 -0.13
N THR A 311 6.04 66.76 0.23
CA THR A 311 5.72 68.01 -0.50
C THR A 311 6.74 68.43 -1.58
N ALA A 312 6.26 68.86 -2.76
CA ALA A 312 6.08 70.29 -3.10
C ALA A 312 5.92 70.56 -4.62
N THR A 313 5.00 71.50 -4.91
CA THR A 313 4.92 72.43 -6.06
C THR A 313 4.18 72.05 -7.35
N GLN A 314 3.44 73.04 -7.82
CA GLN A 314 2.30 73.05 -8.74
C GLN A 314 2.67 72.94 -10.24
N GLY A 315 1.72 72.44 -11.04
CA GLY A 315 1.67 72.67 -12.49
C GLY A 315 0.94 71.58 -13.27
N SER A 316 -0.29 71.86 -13.69
CA SER A 316 -0.91 71.29 -14.90
C SER A 316 -1.19 72.48 -15.83
N PRO A 317 -1.22 72.33 -17.17
CA PRO A 317 -1.82 71.19 -17.87
C PRO A 317 -1.11 70.70 -19.16
N ALA A 318 -1.60 69.56 -19.67
CA ALA A 318 -1.53 69.10 -21.06
C ALA A 318 -0.14 68.79 -21.67
N GLY A 319 0.14 67.49 -21.82
CA GLY A 319 1.20 66.97 -22.68
C GLY A 319 1.05 65.47 -22.86
N CYS A 320 0.54 65.06 -24.02
CA CYS A 320 0.58 63.68 -24.48
C CYS A 320 2.03 63.17 -24.46
N SER A 321 2.31 62.12 -23.70
CA SER A 321 3.51 61.30 -23.86
C SER A 321 3.15 59.87 -23.47
N SER A 322 2.67 59.15 -24.48
CA SER A 322 2.71 57.70 -24.51
C SER A 322 4.14 57.27 -24.17
N SER A 323 4.40 56.87 -22.93
CA SER A 323 5.63 56.14 -22.58
C SER A 323 5.48 54.71 -23.11
N LYS A 324 5.48 54.59 -24.44
CA LYS A 324 5.82 53.37 -25.17
C LYS A 324 7.29 53.10 -24.85
N GLY A 325 7.53 52.49 -23.69
CA GLY A 325 8.85 52.02 -23.33
C GLY A 325 9.33 51.09 -24.43
N LEU A 326 10.52 51.35 -24.96
CA LEU A 326 11.20 50.54 -25.98
C LEU A 326 11.13 49.04 -25.66
N TRP A 327 11.24 48.72 -24.37
CA TRP A 327 11.23 47.37 -23.83
C TRP A 327 9.84 46.76 -23.73
N ARG A 328 8.73 47.51 -23.70
CA ARG A 328 7.39 46.95 -23.44
C ARG A 328 6.90 46.04 -24.57
N GLU A 329 7.27 46.37 -25.81
CA GLU A 329 7.04 45.53 -26.99
C GLU A 329 7.94 44.28 -26.93
N PHE A 330 9.19 44.41 -26.47
CA PHE A 330 10.10 43.29 -26.29
C PHE A 330 9.66 42.38 -25.14
N ASP A 331 9.26 42.92 -24.00
CA ASP A 331 8.72 42.21 -22.84
C ASP A 331 7.41 41.50 -23.21
N SER A 332 6.55 42.14 -24.01
CA SER A 332 5.35 41.48 -24.57
C SER A 332 5.73 40.32 -25.50
N ARG A 333 6.81 40.46 -26.30
CA ARG A 333 7.36 39.36 -27.10
C ARG A 333 8.02 38.28 -26.25
N VAL A 334 8.66 38.63 -25.14
CA VAL A 334 9.26 37.68 -24.19
C VAL A 334 8.18 36.91 -23.45
N VAL A 335 7.12 37.56 -22.98
CA VAL A 335 5.95 36.91 -22.38
C VAL A 335 5.25 36.02 -23.41
N ALA A 336 5.07 36.50 -24.65
CA ALA A 336 4.55 35.69 -25.77
C ALA A 336 5.48 34.53 -26.17
N PHE A 337 6.79 34.65 -25.93
CA PHE A 337 7.78 33.61 -26.19
C PHE A 337 7.88 32.59 -25.04
N GLN A 338 7.73 33.04 -23.79
CA GLN A 338 7.62 32.17 -22.61
C GLN A 338 6.34 31.36 -22.66
N SER A 339 5.22 31.95 -23.09
CA SER A 339 3.98 31.21 -23.38
C SER A 339 4.07 30.32 -24.64
N LYS A 340 5.12 30.48 -25.46
CA LYS A 340 5.51 29.54 -26.53
C LYS A 340 6.47 28.44 -26.08
N ARG A 341 7.00 28.41 -24.85
CA ARG A 341 7.44 27.13 -24.25
C ARG A 341 6.19 26.29 -24.13
N THR A 342 5.95 25.49 -25.16
CA THR A 342 4.75 24.66 -25.20
C THR A 342 4.78 23.72 -24.00
N ALA A 343 3.63 23.53 -23.34
CA ALA A 343 3.47 22.54 -22.27
C ALA A 343 4.03 21.15 -22.65
N ASN A 344 4.10 20.89 -23.96
CA ASN A 344 4.77 19.73 -24.54
C ASN A 344 6.26 19.63 -24.17
N THR A 345 7.06 20.66 -24.45
CA THR A 345 8.51 20.63 -24.16
C THR A 345 8.79 20.53 -22.66
N ASP A 346 7.99 21.20 -21.83
CA ASP A 346 8.19 21.23 -20.37
C ASP A 346 7.87 19.89 -19.71
N ALA A 347 6.79 19.21 -20.11
CA ALA A 347 6.47 17.88 -19.59
C ALA A 347 7.55 16.83 -19.94
N HIS A 348 8.10 16.88 -21.16
CA HIS A 348 9.18 15.99 -21.57
C HIS A 348 10.48 16.25 -20.80
N ILE A 349 10.82 17.51 -20.53
CA ILE A 349 12.00 17.88 -19.71
C ILE A 349 11.82 17.39 -18.27
N GLU A 350 10.64 17.56 -17.69
CA GLU A 350 10.36 17.15 -16.32
C GLU A 350 10.48 15.63 -16.12
N ILE A 351 9.90 14.83 -17.02
CA ILE A 351 10.04 13.37 -16.98
C ILE A 351 11.50 12.94 -17.14
N ARG A 352 12.27 13.62 -18.01
CA ARG A 352 13.70 13.36 -18.14
C ARG A 352 14.46 13.66 -16.85
N ARG A 353 14.20 14.82 -16.24
CA ARG A 353 14.80 15.22 -14.96
C ARG A 353 14.49 14.19 -13.87
N TYR A 354 13.23 13.79 -13.75
CA TYR A 354 12.80 12.74 -12.82
C TYR A 354 13.57 11.42 -13.03
N MET A 355 13.80 11.02 -14.28
CA MET A 355 14.55 9.79 -14.59
C MET A 355 16.04 9.88 -14.22
N GLU A 356 16.63 11.08 -14.28
CA GLU A 356 18.04 11.32 -13.95
C GLU A 356 18.30 11.45 -12.44
N GLU A 357 17.25 11.72 -11.63
CA GLU A 357 17.37 11.76 -10.18
C GLU A 357 17.85 10.41 -9.61
N LYS A 358 18.71 10.47 -8.59
CA LYS A 358 19.21 9.26 -7.92
C LYS A 358 18.07 8.56 -7.17
N LEU A 359 18.12 7.23 -7.17
CA LEU A 359 17.18 6.40 -6.42
C LEU A 359 17.49 6.49 -4.91
N GLU A 360 16.44 6.46 -4.10
CA GLU A 360 16.57 6.37 -2.65
C GLU A 360 16.55 4.92 -2.17
N VAL A 361 17.50 4.55 -1.31
CA VAL A 361 17.57 3.22 -0.71
C VAL A 361 16.53 3.10 0.41
N ARG A 362 15.67 2.09 0.31
CA ARG A 362 14.68 1.75 1.35
C ARG A 362 15.41 1.34 2.63
N GLY A 363 15.42 2.24 3.64
CA GLY A 363 16.03 2.01 4.94
C GLY A 363 16.76 3.20 5.58
N HIS A 364 17.01 4.29 4.84
CA HIS A 364 17.71 5.48 5.38
C HIS A 364 16.80 6.62 5.87
N THR A 365 15.48 6.49 5.74
CA THR A 365 14.50 7.51 6.17
C THR A 365 13.18 6.87 6.62
N ALA A 366 13.21 6.10 7.71
CA ALA A 366 12.01 6.03 8.54
C ALA A 366 11.79 7.44 9.10
N ASN A 367 10.71 8.10 8.71
CA ASN A 367 10.39 9.53 8.88
C ASN A 367 10.99 10.48 7.83
N GLN A 368 10.55 10.34 6.57
CA GLN A 368 10.04 11.47 5.78
C GLN A 368 9.53 10.92 4.46
N VAL A 369 8.22 10.80 4.31
CA VAL A 369 7.61 10.91 2.98
C VAL A 369 7.78 12.37 2.58
N LYS A 370 8.96 12.73 2.07
CA LYS A 370 9.09 13.91 1.23
C LYS A 370 8.55 13.51 -0.13
N THR A 371 7.25 13.68 -0.33
CA THR A 371 6.80 14.07 -1.67
C THR A 371 7.50 15.39 -1.94
N SER A 372 8.55 15.37 -2.77
CA SER A 372 9.18 16.60 -3.24
C SER A 372 8.08 17.52 -3.75
N PRO A 373 7.89 18.72 -3.16
CA PRO A 373 7.00 19.68 -3.76
C PRO A 373 7.63 20.06 -5.10
N MET A 374 6.92 19.76 -6.20
CA MET A 374 7.25 20.31 -7.50
C MET A 374 7.00 21.83 -7.47
N THR A 375 7.92 22.57 -6.86
CA THR A 375 8.08 24.01 -7.06
C THR A 375 9.57 24.32 -6.96
N GLY A 376 10.20 24.52 -8.12
CA GLY A 376 11.57 25.02 -8.18
C GLY A 376 11.62 26.49 -7.77
N SER A 377 12.44 26.80 -6.77
CA SER A 377 13.21 28.04 -6.72
C SER A 377 14.35 27.84 -5.73
N SER A 378 15.56 27.70 -6.26
CA SER A 378 16.79 27.70 -5.48
C SER A 378 17.10 29.12 -5.04
N CYS A 379 17.06 29.39 -3.74
CA CYS A 379 17.77 30.53 -3.17
C CYS A 379 18.46 30.08 -1.88
N SER A 380 19.77 29.86 -1.98
CA SER A 380 20.65 29.57 -0.86
C SER A 380 20.89 30.83 -0.05
N GLN A 381 20.48 30.87 1.21
CA GLN A 381 21.15 31.68 2.23
C GLN A 381 21.22 30.93 3.55
N THR A 382 22.46 30.71 3.96
CA THR A 382 22.97 30.31 5.27
C THR A 382 22.47 31.25 6.35
N LEU A 383 22.06 30.73 7.52
CA LEU A 383 22.32 31.34 8.83
C LEU A 383 21.99 30.36 9.98
N THR A 384 22.78 30.51 11.02
CA THR A 384 23.05 29.67 12.19
C THR A 384 22.04 29.79 13.33
N GLY A 385 21.88 28.69 14.11
CA GLY A 385 21.86 28.76 15.58
C GLY A 385 20.56 28.42 16.33
N GLY A 386 20.65 27.41 17.21
CA GLY A 386 20.11 27.51 18.59
C GLY A 386 18.89 26.67 18.99
N SER A 387 19.11 25.75 19.96
CA SER A 387 18.20 25.25 21.03
C SER A 387 16.78 24.81 20.65
N GLY A 388 16.35 23.56 20.84
CA GLY A 388 16.26 22.84 22.11
C GLY A 388 14.82 22.88 22.61
N ILE A 389 14.18 21.70 22.79
CA ILE A 389 13.15 21.33 23.79
C ILE A 389 12.55 19.97 23.40
N GLN A 390 12.72 18.99 24.30
CA GLN A 390 12.03 17.70 24.36
C GLN A 390 10.60 17.87 24.88
N THR A 391 9.64 17.06 24.44
CA THR A 391 8.75 16.16 25.25
C THR A 391 7.57 15.59 24.42
N PRO A 392 6.86 14.52 24.89
CA PRO A 392 6.50 13.35 24.08
C PRO A 392 4.97 13.09 23.93
N ALA A 393 4.63 11.87 23.45
CA ALA A 393 3.33 11.18 23.41
C ALA A 393 2.63 11.20 22.04
N GLY A 394 1.95 10.15 21.57
CA GLY A 394 1.61 8.86 22.16
C GLY A 394 1.06 7.93 21.07
N ILE A 395 1.32 6.64 21.24
CA ILE A 395 0.91 5.55 20.36
C ILE A 395 -0.55 5.22 20.63
N LEU A 396 -1.40 5.25 19.60
CA LEU A 396 -2.71 4.60 19.60
C LEU A 396 -2.84 3.74 18.34
N GLN A 397 -2.57 2.46 18.51
CA GLN A 397 -2.96 1.39 17.60
C GLN A 397 -4.46 1.14 17.79
N HIS A 398 -5.25 1.24 16.72
CA HIS A 398 -6.61 0.70 16.68
C HIS A 398 -6.60 -0.54 15.80
N GLU A 399 -6.76 -1.70 16.44
CA GLU A 399 -7.07 -2.98 15.81
C GLU A 399 -8.56 -3.02 15.42
N GLY A 400 -8.83 -3.61 14.26
CA GLY A 400 -10.15 -4.02 13.76
C GLY A 400 -9.99 -4.98 12.59
#